data_AF-A0A1Q7NX23-F1
#
_entry.id   AF-A0A1Q7NX23-F1
#
_cell.length_a   1.000
_cell.length_b   1.000
_cell.length_c   1.000
_cell.angle_alpha   90.00
_cell.angle_beta   90.00
_cell.angle_gamma   90.00
#
_symmetry.space_group_name_H-M   'P 1'
#
loop_
_entity.id
_entity.type
_entity.pdbx_description
1 polymer ?
#
loop_
_entity_poly.entity_id
_entity_poly.type
_entity_poly.pdbx_seq_one_letter_code
_entity_poly.pdbx_strand_id
1 'polypeptide(L)'
;MVERKEIEHLGDLVKVELKAPERYIKQVEQILNYFNRLDEVEFDSEKILRREITVNALREDKHEPFVSDDKPLIEKLKKDQNNFIRAPKMV
;
A
#
# COMPACT_ATOMS: atom_id res chain seq x y z
N MET A 1 12.88 8.01 -19.23
CA MET A 1 12.01 7.38 -20.24
C MET A 1 11.48 6.13 -19.60
N VAL A 2 10.17 5.97 -19.54
CA VAL A 2 9.56 4.81 -18.87
C VAL A 2 9.56 3.62 -19.82
N GLU A 3 10.16 2.51 -19.42
CA GLU A 3 10.19 1.29 -20.22
C GLU A 3 9.10 0.30 -19.82
N ARG A 4 8.71 -0.58 -20.76
CA ARG A 4 7.75 -1.66 -20.49
C ARG A 4 8.12 -2.50 -19.28
N LYS A 5 9.41 -2.85 -19.13
CA LYS A 5 9.93 -3.66 -18.03
C LYS A 5 9.72 -3.00 -16.66
N GLU A 6 9.80 -1.68 -16.59
CA GLU A 6 9.57 -0.93 -15.36
C GLU A 6 8.08 -0.95 -14.95
N ILE A 7 7.18 -0.89 -15.93
CA ILE A 7 5.74 -1.02 -15.70
C ILE A 7 5.37 -2.44 -15.25
N GLU A 8 5.94 -3.47 -15.87
CA GLU A 8 5.77 -4.87 -15.45
C GLU A 8 6.28 -5.07 -14.01
N HIS A 9 7.47 -4.56 -13.72
CA HIS A 9 8.06 -4.62 -12.38
C HIS A 9 7.20 -3.90 -11.34
N LEU A 10 6.66 -2.72 -11.68
CA LEU A 10 5.74 -2.00 -10.80
C LEU A 10 4.48 -2.83 -10.52
N GLY A 11 3.89 -3.46 -11.55
CA GLY A 11 2.74 -4.36 -11.41
C GLY A 11 3.02 -5.52 -10.44
N ASP A 12 4.20 -6.12 -10.54
CA ASP A 12 4.63 -7.21 -9.65
C ASP A 12 4.81 -6.78 -8.20
N LEU A 13 5.30 -5.55 -7.97
CA LEU A 13 5.45 -4.98 -6.62
C LEU A 13 4.08 -4.77 -5.97
N VAL A 14 3.11 -4.24 -6.72
CA VAL A 14 1.75 -3.97 -6.21
C VAL A 14 0.79 -5.15 -6.32
N LYS A 15 1.28 -6.31 -6.80
CA LYS A 15 0.50 -7.55 -7.01
C LYS A 15 -0.71 -7.35 -7.93
N VAL A 16 -0.54 -6.55 -8.99
CA VAL A 16 -1.53 -6.33 -10.04
C VAL A 16 -1.02 -6.93 -11.35
N GLU A 17 -1.75 -7.88 -11.89
CA GLU A 17 -1.45 -8.46 -13.20
C GLU A 17 -1.84 -7.49 -14.32
N LEU A 18 -0.85 -7.00 -15.05
CA LEU A 18 -1.05 -6.03 -16.15
C LEU A 18 -1.13 -6.76 -17.49
N LYS A 19 -2.33 -6.87 -18.06
CA LYS A 19 -2.55 -7.53 -19.37
C LYS A 19 -1.93 -6.81 -20.58
N ALA A 20 -1.73 -5.50 -20.49
CA ALA A 20 -1.16 -4.67 -21.55
C ALA A 20 -0.32 -3.52 -20.94
N PRO A 21 0.88 -3.81 -20.44
CA PRO A 21 1.75 -2.84 -19.74
C PRO A 21 2.04 -1.58 -20.57
N GLU A 22 2.11 -1.70 -21.89
CA GLU A 22 2.44 -0.61 -22.81
C GLU A 22 1.45 0.55 -22.75
N ARG A 23 0.19 0.26 -22.42
CA ARG A 23 -0.87 1.29 -22.31
C ARG A 23 -0.60 2.29 -21.19
N TYR A 24 0.17 1.90 -20.19
CA TYR A 24 0.44 2.73 -19.01
C TYR A 24 1.72 3.55 -19.15
N ILE A 25 2.60 3.23 -20.10
CA ILE A 25 3.90 3.92 -20.28
C ILE A 25 3.70 5.44 -20.38
N LYS A 26 2.85 5.89 -21.31
CA LYS A 26 2.60 7.32 -21.53
C LYS A 26 1.97 8.01 -20.32
N GLN A 27 1.08 7.31 -19.61
CA GLN A 27 0.41 7.87 -18.42
C GLN A 27 1.40 8.03 -17.27
N VAL A 28 2.21 7.01 -17.00
CA VAL A 28 3.23 7.06 -15.95
C VAL A 28 4.29 8.10 -16.29
N GLU A 29 4.71 8.19 -17.55
CA GLU A 29 5.66 9.22 -18.00
C GLU A 29 5.10 10.64 -17.81
N GLN A 30 3.83 10.87 -18.12
CA GLN A 30 3.18 12.16 -17.86
C GLN A 30 3.13 12.50 -16.36
N ILE A 31 2.87 11.52 -15.49
CA ILE A 31 2.85 11.70 -14.04
C ILE A 31 4.26 12.04 -13.53
N LEU A 32 5.29 11.29 -13.95
CA LEU A 32 6.67 11.57 -13.55
C LEU A 32 7.12 12.95 -14.01
N ASN A 33 6.81 13.31 -15.27
CA ASN A 33 7.13 14.63 -15.81
C ASN A 33 6.44 15.77 -15.04
N TYR A 34 5.25 15.53 -14.50
CA TYR A 34 4.59 16.50 -13.63
C TYR A 34 5.36 16.69 -12.31
N PHE A 35 5.90 15.62 -11.73
CA PHE A 35 6.66 15.68 -10.48
C PHE A 35 8.05 16.31 -10.62
N ASN A 36 8.63 16.39 -11.83
CA ASN A 36 9.88 17.14 -12.06
C ASN A 36 9.79 18.61 -11.62
N ARG A 37 8.57 19.18 -11.51
CA ARG A 37 8.35 20.52 -10.94
C ARG A 37 8.79 20.65 -9.49
N LEU A 38 8.85 19.53 -8.74
CA LEU A 38 9.33 19.51 -7.36
C LEU A 38 10.85 19.68 -7.29
N ASP A 39 11.59 19.32 -8.34
CA ASP A 39 13.04 19.44 -8.39
C ASP A 39 13.51 20.90 -8.54
N GLU A 40 12.61 21.79 -8.99
CA GLU A 40 12.87 23.23 -9.13
C GLU A 40 12.80 23.98 -7.80
N VAL A 41 12.29 23.35 -6.73
CA VAL A 41 12.07 23.97 -5.43
C VAL A 41 13.23 23.64 -4.50
N GLU A 42 13.90 24.67 -3.96
CA GLU A 42 14.89 24.47 -2.90
C GLU A 42 14.23 23.85 -1.67
N PHE A 43 14.73 22.68 -1.27
CA PHE A 43 14.17 21.89 -0.19
C PHE A 43 15.20 21.62 0.90
N ASP A 44 14.82 21.93 2.14
CA ASP A 44 15.60 21.66 3.34
C ASP A 44 14.98 20.48 4.09
N SER A 45 15.66 19.32 4.03
CA SER A 45 15.19 18.08 4.65
C SER A 45 15.08 18.13 6.18
N GLU A 46 15.75 19.08 6.83
CA GLU A 46 15.66 19.25 8.29
C GLU A 46 14.32 19.88 8.71
N LYS A 47 13.64 20.58 7.80
CA LYS A 47 12.33 21.22 8.03
C LYS A 47 11.14 20.34 7.66
N ILE A 48 11.37 19.05 7.39
CA ILE A 48 10.28 18.11 7.10
C ILE A 48 9.31 18.10 8.29
N LEU A 49 8.04 18.40 7.99
CA LEU A 49 6.94 18.24 8.92
C LEU A 49 6.80 16.76 9.29
N ARG A 50 7.40 16.38 10.41
CA ARG A 50 7.15 15.10 11.05
C ARG A 50 5.99 15.27 12.01
N ARG A 51 5.07 14.32 11.99
CA ARG A 51 4.07 14.25 13.05
C ARG A 51 4.78 13.81 14.33
N GLU A 52 5.04 14.76 15.22
CA GLU A 52 5.53 14.45 16.55
C GLU A 52 4.40 13.82 17.36
N ILE A 53 4.67 12.65 17.95
CA ILE A 53 3.78 12.00 18.89
C ILE A 53 4.44 12.13 20.25
N THR A 54 3.73 12.73 21.21
CA THR A 54 4.23 12.82 22.58
C THR A 54 4.13 11.44 23.26
N VAL A 55 5.01 11.18 24.22
CA VAL A 55 4.98 9.93 25.00
C VAL A 55 3.61 9.74 25.69
N ASN A 56 2.93 10.83 26.02
CA ASN A 56 1.60 10.82 26.64
C ASN A 56 0.48 10.37 25.69
N ALA A 57 0.74 10.26 24.39
CA ALA A 57 -0.22 9.79 23.39
C ALA A 57 -0.07 8.30 23.03
N LEU A 58 0.76 7.56 23.78
CA LEU A 58 0.88 6.11 23.61
C LEU A 58 -0.37 5.38 24.13
N ARG A 59 -0.68 4.23 23.53
CA ARG A 59 -1.77 3.37 23.97
C ARG A 59 -1.41 2.70 25.30
N GLU A 60 -2.35 2.72 26.24
CA GLU A 60 -2.28 1.96 27.49
C GLU A 60 -2.22 0.45 27.26
N ASP A 61 -1.46 -0.28 28.07
CA ASP A 61 -1.39 -1.74 27.99
C ASP A 61 -2.60 -2.41 28.67
N LYS A 62 -3.77 -2.24 28.04
CA LYS A 62 -5.04 -2.82 28.48
C LYS A 62 -5.59 -3.73 27.40
N HIS A 63 -6.15 -4.87 27.82
CA HIS A 63 -6.83 -5.78 26.92
C HIS A 63 -8.20 -5.23 26.52
N GLU A 64 -8.41 -5.06 25.21
CA GLU A 64 -9.71 -4.74 24.63
C GLU A 64 -10.24 -5.98 23.91
N PRO A 65 -11.38 -6.56 24.31
CA PRO A 65 -11.95 -7.71 23.63
C PRO A 65 -12.37 -7.31 22.21
N PHE A 66 -12.11 -8.17 21.24
CA PHE A 66 -12.57 -7.96 19.86
C PHE A 66 -14.11 -8.03 19.80
N VAL A 67 -14.75 -6.96 19.34
CA VAL A 67 -16.20 -6.89 19.13
C VAL A 67 -16.47 -6.77 17.63
N SER A 68 -17.16 -7.76 17.07
CA SER A 68 -17.69 -7.70 15.70
C SER A 68 -19.18 -7.93 15.75
N ASP A 69 -19.97 -7.09 15.07
CA ASP A 69 -21.44 -7.06 14.98
C ASP A 69 -22.13 -8.44 14.88
N ASP A 70 -22.17 -9.16 16.00
CA ASP A 70 -22.74 -10.49 16.23
C ASP A 70 -22.30 -11.64 15.30
N LYS A 71 -21.27 -11.43 14.45
CA LYS A 71 -20.76 -12.46 13.53
C LYS A 71 -19.24 -12.61 13.62
N PRO A 72 -18.72 -13.85 13.75
CA PRO A 72 -17.30 -14.14 13.65
C PRO A 72 -16.68 -13.52 12.39
N LEU A 73 -15.48 -12.93 12.50
CA LEU A 73 -14.75 -12.34 11.38
C LEU A 73 -14.63 -13.29 10.17
N ILE A 74 -14.49 -14.59 10.45
CA ILE A 74 -14.35 -15.63 9.45
C ILE A 74 -15.56 -15.71 8.51
N GLU A 75 -16.77 -15.40 8.98
CA GLU A 75 -17.99 -15.40 8.16
C GLU A 75 -18.01 -14.28 7.11
N LYS A 76 -17.17 -13.25 7.28
CA LYS A 76 -17.00 -12.16 6.30
C LYS A 76 -16.05 -12.55 5.16
N LEU A 77 -15.38 -13.71 5.24
CA LEU A 77 -14.35 -14.11 4.30
C LEU A 77 -14.91 -15.03 3.21
N LYS A 78 -14.38 -14.90 1.98
CA LYS A 78 -14.86 -15.68 0.82
C LYS A 78 -14.40 -17.14 0.81
N LYS A 79 -13.30 -17.43 1.49
CA LYS A 79 -12.65 -18.76 1.52
C LYS A 79 -12.14 -19.02 2.92
N ASP A 80 -12.95 -19.66 3.72
CA ASP A 80 -12.61 -20.14 5.04
C ASP A 80 -12.64 -21.67 5.10
N GLN A 81 -11.93 -22.22 6.07
CA GLN A 81 -11.99 -23.63 6.43
C GLN A 81 -11.64 -23.77 7.91
N ASN A 82 -12.56 -24.29 8.72
CA ASN A 82 -12.34 -24.58 10.14
C ASN A 82 -11.78 -23.40 10.95
N ASN A 83 -12.32 -22.19 10.78
CA ASN A 83 -11.84 -20.94 11.39
C ASN A 83 -10.48 -20.41 10.87
N PHE A 84 -9.99 -20.91 9.73
CA PHE A 84 -8.79 -20.41 9.07
C PHE A 84 -9.09 -19.83 7.69
N ILE A 85 -8.27 -18.88 7.24
CA ILE A 85 -8.28 -18.37 5.87
C ILE A 85 -7.68 -19.44 4.95
N ARG A 86 -8.44 -19.89 3.95
CA ARG A 86 -7.95 -20.85 2.96
C ARG A 86 -7.27 -20.13 1.79
N ALA A 87 -5.94 -20.25 1.71
CA ALA A 87 -5.11 -19.71 0.64
C ALA A 87 -4.17 -20.78 0.06
N PRO A 88 -3.60 -20.56 -1.15
CA PRO A 88 -2.52 -21.41 -1.66
C PRO A 88 -1.36 -21.48 -0.66
N LYS A 89 -0.73 -22.65 -0.55
CA LYS A 89 0.43 -22.83 0.33
C LYS A 89 1.57 -21.94 -0.18
N MET A 90 2.16 -21.15 0.73
CA MET A 90 3.41 -20.45 0.47
C MET A 90 4.50 -21.49 0.24
N VAL A 91 5.16 -21.43 -0.92
CA VAL A 91 6.29 -22.29 -1.29
C VAL A 91 7.58 -21.51 -1.13
#